data_AF-A0A2G9LP49-F1
#
_entry.id   AF-A0A2G9LP49-F1
#
_cell.length_a   1.000
_cell.length_b   1.000
_cell.length_c   1.000
_cell.angle_alpha   90.00
_cell.angle_beta   90.00
_cell.angle_gamma   90.00
#
_symmetry.space_group_name_H-M   'P 1'
#
loop_
_entity.id
_entity.type
_entity.pdbx_description
1 polymer ?
#
loop_
_entity_poly.entity_id
_entity_poly.type
_entity_poly.pdbx_seq_one_letter_code
_entity_poly.pdbx_strand_id
1 'polypeptide(L)'
;MRSTFMIMSRKLLLTALLACAFILVLSPASIHAQKPQQPVNIYFFWGEGCPHCEKEKPFLDQLEQRYPQVRVHAYEIWGNKQNRDLMIELGKKLDAVVSGVPFTVIGEQYVVGWMDERTSGAQIEDAVRCVLENGCRDVGSELSHSVTKTPDVGKAIPETLTLPFLGEVRTKNLSLPVFTLIVAALDGFNPCAMWTLIFLISLLLGM
;
A
#
# COMPACT_ATOMS: atom_id res chain seq x y z
N MET A 1 -52.10 63.80 -23.12
CA MET A 1 -50.64 63.60 -23.35
C MET A 1 -49.88 62.95 -22.18
N ARG A 2 -50.31 63.05 -20.91
CA ARG A 2 -49.61 62.43 -19.75
C ARG A 2 -49.73 60.89 -19.65
N SER A 3 -50.87 60.29 -20.05
CA SER A 3 -51.08 58.84 -19.89
C SER A 3 -50.34 57.99 -20.92
N THR A 4 -50.20 58.47 -22.15
CA THR A 4 -49.44 57.78 -23.21
C THR A 4 -47.94 57.71 -22.90
N PHE A 5 -47.38 58.75 -22.28
CA PHE A 5 -45.98 58.78 -21.86
C PHE A 5 -45.69 57.77 -20.74
N MET A 6 -46.63 57.60 -19.80
CA MET A 6 -46.50 56.68 -18.66
C MET A 6 -46.65 55.19 -19.05
N ILE A 7 -47.41 54.91 -20.12
CA ILE A 7 -47.54 53.57 -20.68
C ILE A 7 -46.29 53.19 -21.49
N MET A 8 -45.69 54.16 -22.20
CA MET A 8 -44.47 53.96 -22.98
C MET A 8 -43.25 53.66 -22.08
N SER A 9 -43.09 54.39 -20.97
CA SER A 9 -41.99 54.18 -20.04
C SER A 9 -42.06 52.85 -19.28
N ARG A 10 -43.27 52.38 -18.93
CA ARG A 10 -43.49 51.05 -18.34
C ARG A 10 -43.12 49.91 -19.28
N LYS A 11 -43.46 50.03 -20.57
CA LYS A 11 -43.09 49.03 -21.59
C LYS A 11 -41.57 48.99 -21.80
N LEU A 12 -40.91 50.15 -21.83
CA LEU A 12 -39.45 50.24 -21.95
C LEU A 12 -38.71 49.59 -20.77
N LEU A 13 -39.21 49.80 -19.55
CA LEU A 13 -38.69 49.19 -18.32
C LEU A 13 -38.86 47.67 -18.31
N LEU A 14 -40.03 47.17 -18.73
CA LEU A 14 -40.29 45.74 -18.85
C LEU A 14 -39.40 45.07 -19.91
N THR A 15 -39.20 45.70 -21.07
CA THR A 15 -38.29 45.18 -22.10
C THR A 15 -36.83 45.19 -21.64
N ALA A 16 -36.40 46.21 -20.90
CA ALA A 16 -35.04 46.28 -20.35
C ALA A 16 -34.82 45.20 -19.28
N LEU A 17 -35.80 44.94 -18.41
CA LEU A 17 -35.75 43.86 -17.41
C LEU A 17 -35.70 42.46 -18.06
N LEU A 18 -36.51 42.23 -19.10
CA LEU A 18 -36.49 40.97 -19.86
C LEU A 18 -35.16 40.77 -20.60
N ALA A 19 -34.61 41.82 -21.21
CA ALA A 19 -33.30 41.76 -21.86
C ALA A 19 -32.16 41.49 -20.87
N CYS A 20 -32.19 42.12 -19.69
CA CYS A 20 -31.18 41.91 -18.64
C CYS A 20 -31.25 40.49 -18.05
N ALA A 21 -32.47 39.96 -17.83
CA ALA A 21 -32.66 38.58 -17.40
C ALA A 21 -32.17 37.58 -18.46
N PHE A 22 -32.40 37.86 -19.75
CA PHE A 22 -31.91 37.02 -20.84
C PHE A 22 -30.38 37.01 -20.93
N ILE A 23 -29.72 38.17 -20.75
CA ILE A 23 -28.26 38.28 -20.72
C ILE A 23 -27.66 37.52 -19.53
N LEU A 24 -28.32 37.54 -18.36
CA LEU A 24 -27.86 36.80 -17.17
C LEU A 24 -27.88 35.27 -17.40
N VAL A 25 -28.89 34.76 -18.10
CA VAL A 25 -29.03 33.33 -18.45
C VAL A 25 -28.02 32.89 -19.52
N LEU A 26 -27.56 33.83 -20.36
CA LEU A 26 -26.58 33.58 -21.43
C LEU A 26 -25.12 33.69 -20.97
N SER A 27 -24.88 33.96 -19.68
CA SER A 27 -23.53 33.92 -19.10
C SER A 27 -22.97 32.49 -19.23
N PRO A 28 -21.85 32.26 -19.94
CA PRO A 28 -21.23 30.94 -19.94
C PRO A 28 -20.76 30.66 -18.51
N ALA A 29 -21.43 29.71 -17.84
CA ALA A 29 -20.92 29.15 -16.60
C ALA A 29 -19.54 28.57 -16.91
N SER A 30 -18.50 29.14 -16.30
CA SER A 30 -17.16 28.57 -16.36
C SER A 30 -17.17 27.29 -15.54
N ILE A 31 -17.61 26.19 -16.17
CA ILE A 31 -17.43 24.85 -15.64
C ILE A 31 -15.91 24.61 -15.67
N HIS A 32 -15.27 24.74 -14.52
CA HIS A 32 -13.91 24.26 -14.34
C HIS A 32 -13.94 22.76 -14.62
N ALA A 33 -13.43 22.36 -15.78
CA ALA A 33 -13.10 20.97 -16.06
C ALA A 33 -12.01 20.55 -15.08
N GLN A 34 -12.42 19.92 -13.97
CA GLN A 34 -11.51 19.29 -13.04
C GLN A 34 -10.81 18.18 -13.82
N LYS A 35 -9.51 18.36 -14.09
CA LYS A 35 -8.67 17.30 -14.69
C LYS A 35 -8.98 16.00 -13.95
N PRO A 36 -9.17 14.86 -14.64
CA PRO A 36 -9.29 13.58 -13.96
C PRO A 36 -8.02 13.40 -13.13
N GLN A 37 -8.14 13.62 -11.82
CA GLN A 37 -7.01 13.46 -10.93
C GLN A 37 -6.75 11.96 -10.84
N GLN A 38 -5.54 11.57 -11.25
CA GLN A 38 -5.08 10.20 -11.21
C GLN A 38 -5.23 9.70 -9.77
N PRO A 39 -5.85 8.52 -9.54
CA PRO A 39 -5.99 7.99 -8.20
C PRO A 39 -4.60 7.69 -7.61
N VAL A 40 -4.43 7.98 -6.32
CA VAL A 40 -3.20 7.65 -5.58
C VAL A 40 -3.38 6.26 -4.98
N ASN A 41 -2.66 5.28 -5.51
CA ASN A 41 -2.75 3.91 -5.01
C ASN A 41 -1.79 3.71 -3.84
N ILE A 42 -2.29 3.17 -2.74
CA ILE A 42 -1.50 2.74 -1.59
C ILE A 42 -1.56 1.21 -1.54
N TYR A 43 -0.41 0.55 -1.55
CA TYR A 43 -0.31 -0.91 -1.43
C TYR A 43 0.12 -1.24 -0.01
N PHE A 44 -0.84 -1.72 0.80
CA PHE A 44 -0.64 -2.02 2.20
C PHE A 44 -0.53 -3.54 2.41
N PHE A 45 0.68 -4.03 2.69
CA PHE A 45 0.93 -5.43 2.99
C PHE A 45 0.84 -5.67 4.51
N TRP A 46 0.01 -6.64 4.91
CA TRP A 46 -0.30 -6.90 6.31
C TRP A 46 -0.42 -8.40 6.60
N GLY A 47 -0.53 -8.76 7.89
CA GLY A 47 -0.72 -10.14 8.33
C GLY A 47 -1.80 -10.27 9.39
N GLU A 48 -2.56 -11.38 9.39
CA GLU A 48 -3.62 -11.63 10.36
C GLU A 48 -3.07 -11.77 11.79
N GLY A 49 -3.41 -10.83 12.69
CA GLY A 49 -2.89 -10.81 14.06
C GLY A 49 -1.61 -9.97 14.24
N CYS A 50 -1.20 -9.22 13.22
CA CYS A 50 -0.10 -8.26 13.28
C CYS A 50 -0.48 -7.00 14.10
N PRO A 51 0.12 -6.76 15.30
CA PRO A 51 -0.30 -5.66 16.18
C PRO A 51 -0.06 -4.25 15.60
N HIS A 52 0.97 -4.09 14.78
CA HIS A 52 1.27 -2.82 14.12
C HIS A 52 0.35 -2.55 12.94
N CYS A 53 -0.01 -3.60 12.20
CA CYS A 53 -0.95 -3.51 11.08
C CYS A 53 -2.34 -3.07 11.56
N GLU A 54 -2.81 -3.57 12.71
CA GLU A 54 -4.08 -3.17 13.32
C GLU A 54 -4.12 -1.69 13.74
N LYS A 55 -2.96 -1.06 13.95
CA LYS A 55 -2.86 0.37 14.25
C LYS A 55 -2.75 1.24 13.00
N GLU A 56 -2.14 0.72 11.94
CA GLU A 56 -2.00 1.44 10.66
C GLU A 56 -3.30 1.45 9.85
N LYS A 57 -4.06 0.34 9.86
CA LYS A 57 -5.37 0.23 9.18
C LYS A 57 -6.31 1.43 9.44
N PRO A 58 -6.63 1.81 10.69
CA PRO A 58 -7.53 2.94 10.94
C PRO A 58 -6.96 4.28 10.47
N PHE A 59 -5.63 4.45 10.46
CA PHE A 59 -5.01 5.64 9.89
C PHE A 59 -5.21 5.68 8.37
N LEU A 60 -5.01 4.56 7.67
CA LEU A 60 -5.24 4.46 6.22
C LEU A 60 -6.72 4.69 5.87
N ASP A 61 -7.66 4.17 6.67
CA ASP A 61 -9.10 4.41 6.50
C ASP A 61 -9.44 5.91 6.64
N GLN A 62 -8.84 6.59 7.62
CA GLN A 62 -8.99 8.05 7.78
C GLN A 62 -8.33 8.82 6.64
N LEU A 63 -7.23 8.30 6.09
CA LEU A 63 -6.52 8.91 4.99
C LEU A 63 -7.35 8.87 3.70
N GLU A 64 -8.04 7.77 3.40
CA GLU A 64 -8.99 7.69 2.27
C GLU A 64 -10.15 8.69 2.41
N GLN A 65 -10.62 8.94 3.63
CA GLN A 65 -11.65 9.95 3.88
C GLN A 65 -11.14 11.37 3.68
N ARG A 66 -9.90 11.64 4.11
CA ARG A 66 -9.25 12.97 3.98
C ARG A 66 -8.85 13.27 2.55
N TYR A 67 -8.45 12.25 1.80
CA TYR A 67 -8.02 12.34 0.41
C TYR A 67 -8.87 11.42 -0.49
N PRO A 68 -9.98 11.92 -1.06
CA PRO A 68 -10.90 11.11 -1.88
C PRO A 68 -10.28 10.46 -3.14
N GLN A 69 -9.04 10.82 -3.48
CA GLN A 69 -8.26 10.30 -4.60
C GLN A 69 -7.47 9.04 -4.21
N VAL A 70 -7.23 8.85 -2.91
CA VAL A 70 -6.47 7.73 -2.38
C VAL A 70 -7.31 6.46 -2.47
N ARG A 71 -6.67 5.36 -2.86
CA ARG A 71 -7.23 4.01 -2.87
C ARG A 71 -6.25 3.08 -2.19
N VAL A 72 -6.66 2.48 -1.08
CA VAL A 72 -5.86 1.53 -0.31
C VAL A 72 -6.16 0.12 -0.79
N HIS A 73 -5.12 -0.54 -1.31
CA HIS A 73 -5.12 -1.95 -1.69
C HIS A 73 -4.42 -2.75 -0.60
N ALA A 74 -5.21 -3.43 0.24
CA ALA A 74 -4.69 -4.20 1.37
C ALA A 74 -4.44 -5.67 0.99
N TYR A 75 -3.21 -6.15 1.16
CA TYR A 75 -2.78 -7.51 0.82
C TYR A 75 -2.34 -8.26 2.07
N GLU A 76 -3.13 -9.25 2.49
CA GLU A 76 -2.74 -10.17 3.55
C GLU A 76 -1.65 -11.12 3.02
N ILE A 77 -0.54 -11.30 3.75
CA ILE A 77 0.62 -12.05 3.26
C ILE A 77 0.89 -13.37 3.99
N TRP A 78 0.38 -13.63 5.20
CA TRP A 78 0.71 -14.87 5.90
C TRP A 78 -0.03 -16.07 5.29
N GLY A 79 -1.31 -15.89 4.96
CA GLY A 79 -2.15 -16.90 4.31
C GLY A 79 -2.04 -16.91 2.79
N ASN A 80 -1.58 -15.81 2.16
CA ASN A 80 -1.57 -15.69 0.70
C ASN A 80 -0.14 -15.55 0.13
N LYS A 81 0.29 -16.58 -0.62
CA LYS A 81 1.61 -16.60 -1.29
C LYS A 81 1.73 -15.55 -2.39
N GLN A 82 0.69 -15.34 -3.20
CA GLN A 82 0.73 -14.40 -4.31
C GLN A 82 0.94 -12.97 -3.79
N ASN A 83 0.31 -12.63 -2.67
CA ASN A 83 0.49 -11.36 -1.99
C ASN A 83 1.90 -11.19 -1.41
N ARG A 84 2.51 -12.26 -0.86
CA ARG A 84 3.93 -12.23 -0.46
C ARG A 84 4.85 -12.01 -1.64
N ASP A 85 4.62 -12.71 -2.74
CA ASP A 85 5.46 -12.61 -3.93
C ASP A 85 5.39 -11.18 -4.51
N LEU A 86 4.20 -10.57 -4.51
CA LEU A 86 4.00 -9.17 -4.87
C LEU A 86 4.76 -8.21 -3.93
N MET A 87 4.69 -8.43 -2.62
CA MET A 87 5.43 -7.65 -1.61
C MET A 87 6.94 -7.70 -1.87
N ILE A 88 7.47 -8.91 -2.14
CA ILE A 88 8.89 -9.13 -2.41
C ILE A 88 9.31 -8.46 -3.72
N GLU A 89 8.48 -8.54 -4.77
CA GLU A 89 8.78 -7.90 -6.04
C GLU A 89 8.81 -6.37 -5.94
N LEU A 90 7.82 -5.77 -5.25
CA LEU A 90 7.79 -4.34 -4.97
C LEU A 90 8.99 -3.91 -4.12
N GLY A 91 9.30 -4.67 -3.07
CA GLY A 91 10.48 -4.41 -2.25
C GLY A 91 11.77 -4.40 -3.07
N LYS A 92 11.97 -5.38 -3.96
CA LYS A 92 13.14 -5.42 -4.86
C LYS A 92 13.20 -4.24 -5.82
N LYS A 93 12.07 -3.82 -6.40
CA LYS A 93 12.03 -2.69 -7.34
C LYS A 93 12.35 -1.35 -6.68
N LEU A 94 12.04 -1.22 -5.39
CA LEU A 94 12.28 -0.03 -4.60
C LEU A 94 13.61 -0.10 -3.81
N ASP A 95 14.41 -1.16 -4.02
CA ASP A 95 15.61 -1.46 -3.22
C ASP A 95 15.35 -1.47 -1.69
N ALA A 96 14.13 -1.84 -1.32
CA ALA A 96 13.67 -1.88 0.05
C ALA A 96 14.03 -3.22 0.69
N VAL A 97 14.63 -3.15 1.89
CA VAL A 97 14.85 -4.33 2.72
C VAL A 97 13.55 -4.66 3.46
N VAL A 98 12.73 -5.53 2.86
CA VAL A 98 11.43 -5.95 3.42
C VAL A 98 11.54 -7.34 4.03
N SER A 99 11.40 -7.44 5.36
CA SER A 99 11.43 -8.71 6.10
C SER A 99 10.10 -9.08 6.74
N GLY A 100 9.09 -8.23 6.65
CA GLY A 100 7.81 -8.43 7.35
C GLY A 100 6.82 -7.29 7.12
N VAL A 101 5.81 -7.25 7.98
CA VAL A 101 4.66 -6.33 7.91
C VAL A 101 4.54 -5.48 9.17
N PRO A 102 3.89 -4.30 9.08
CA PRO A 102 3.31 -3.71 7.87
C PRO A 102 4.37 -3.19 6.89
N PHE A 103 4.06 -3.26 5.59
CA PHE A 103 4.86 -2.65 4.54
C PHE A 103 3.92 -1.90 3.60
N THR A 104 4.14 -0.59 3.45
CA THR A 104 3.21 0.30 2.76
C THR A 104 3.94 1.00 1.64
N VAL A 105 3.45 0.85 0.41
CA VAL A 105 4.05 1.45 -0.79
C VAL A 105 3.11 2.50 -1.36
N ILE A 106 3.63 3.70 -1.62
CA ILE A 106 2.93 4.83 -2.21
C ILE A 106 3.81 5.41 -3.31
N GLY A 107 3.46 5.13 -4.56
CA GLY A 107 4.25 5.51 -5.70
C GLY A 107 5.67 4.91 -5.70
N GLU A 108 6.70 5.76 -5.67
CA GLU A 108 8.11 5.39 -5.51
C GLU A 108 8.58 5.33 -4.05
N GLN A 109 7.73 5.74 -3.11
CA GLN A 109 8.06 5.77 -1.69
C GLN A 109 7.48 4.55 -0.99
N TYR A 110 8.12 4.17 0.11
CA TYR A 110 7.65 3.09 0.94
C TYR A 110 7.94 3.37 2.41
N VAL A 111 7.16 2.74 3.28
CA VAL A 111 7.32 2.77 4.73
C VAL A 111 7.32 1.33 5.23
N VAL A 112 8.33 0.98 6.04
CA VAL A 112 8.46 -0.34 6.69
C VAL A 112 8.11 -0.17 8.16
N GLY A 113 7.08 -0.88 8.61
CA GLY A 113 6.61 -0.83 9.99
C GLY A 113 5.74 0.38 10.30
N TRP A 114 5.04 0.31 11.43
CA TRP A 114 4.17 1.37 11.93
C TRP A 114 4.52 1.74 13.37
N MET A 115 4.85 3.00 13.59
CA MET A 115 5.12 3.55 14.92
C MET A 115 3.92 4.37 15.42
N ASP A 116 3.67 5.55 14.83
CA ASP A 116 2.52 6.40 15.12
C ASP A 116 2.19 7.34 13.95
N GLU A 117 1.09 8.08 14.06
CA GLU A 117 0.64 9.04 13.05
C GLU A 117 1.64 10.18 12.80
N ARG A 118 2.42 10.57 13.81
CA ARG A 118 3.37 11.70 13.70
C ARG A 118 4.67 11.31 13.00
N THR A 119 4.96 10.02 12.90
CA THR A 119 6.21 9.48 12.36
C THR A 119 5.94 8.71 11.06
N SER A 120 5.53 7.45 11.15
CA SER A 120 5.17 6.61 9.99
C SER A 120 3.97 7.21 9.25
N GLY A 121 2.95 7.71 9.96
CA GLY A 121 1.78 8.33 9.33
C GLY A 121 2.13 9.60 8.55
N ALA A 122 2.97 10.46 9.10
CA ALA A 122 3.47 11.65 8.42
C ALA A 122 4.25 11.29 7.14
N GLN A 123 5.08 10.24 7.16
CA GLN A 123 5.78 9.75 5.97
C GLN A 123 4.81 9.28 4.89
N ILE A 124 3.76 8.54 5.26
CA ILE A 124 2.73 8.08 4.32
C ILE A 124 1.98 9.28 3.73
N GLU A 125 1.59 10.25 4.55
CA GLU A 125 0.87 11.44 4.10
C GLU A 125 1.74 12.32 3.20
N ASP A 126 3.04 12.46 3.51
CA ASP A 126 4.01 13.15 2.67
C ASP A 126 4.16 12.47 1.30
N ALA A 127 4.22 11.13 1.27
CA ALA A 127 4.26 10.35 0.04
C ALA A 127 2.99 10.57 -0.82
N VAL A 128 1.82 10.57 -0.20
CA VAL A 128 0.54 10.89 -0.87
C VAL A 128 0.57 12.30 -1.45
N ARG A 129 1.02 13.31 -0.68
CA ARG A 129 1.14 14.68 -1.18
C ARG A 129 2.12 14.80 -2.34
N CYS A 130 3.24 14.06 -2.32
CA CYS A 130 4.20 14.00 -3.42
C CYS A 130 3.52 13.58 -4.74
N VAL A 131 2.73 12.50 -4.70
CA VAL A 131 2.00 12.00 -5.88
C VAL A 131 0.96 13.01 -6.35
N LEU A 132 0.24 13.66 -5.42
CA LEU A 132 -0.81 14.63 -5.74
C LEU A 132 -0.29 15.95 -6.33
N GLU A 133 0.81 16.49 -5.79
CA GLU A 133 1.29 17.85 -6.11
C GLU A 133 2.37 17.85 -7.19
N ASN A 134 3.32 16.92 -7.11
CA ASN A 134 4.55 16.96 -7.90
C ASN A 134 4.62 15.89 -8.99
N GLY A 135 3.62 15.01 -9.08
CA GLY A 135 3.62 13.91 -10.05
C GLY A 135 4.78 12.94 -9.84
N CYS A 136 5.16 12.70 -8.58
CA CYS A 136 6.16 11.70 -8.21
C CYS A 136 5.78 10.36 -8.85
N ARG A 137 6.75 9.69 -9.48
CA ARG A 137 6.49 8.51 -10.31
C ARG A 137 5.89 7.39 -9.46
N ASP A 138 4.87 6.72 -9.98
CA ASP A 138 4.15 5.65 -9.28
C ASP A 138 4.60 4.27 -9.78
N VAL A 139 5.61 3.70 -9.12
CA VAL A 139 6.12 2.35 -9.44
C VAL A 139 5.10 1.26 -9.10
N GLY A 140 4.22 1.45 -8.12
CA GLY A 140 3.19 0.47 -7.73
C GLY A 140 2.13 0.23 -8.82
N SER A 141 1.78 1.27 -9.58
CA SER A 141 0.84 1.18 -10.71
C SER A 141 1.36 0.30 -11.86
N GLU A 142 2.67 0.31 -12.14
CA GLU A 142 3.28 -0.44 -13.25
C GLU A 142 3.21 -1.97 -13.02
N LEU A 143 3.28 -2.43 -11.77
CA LEU A 143 3.17 -3.86 -11.42
C LEU A 143 1.73 -4.36 -11.37
N SER A 144 0.82 -3.53 -10.87
CA SER A 144 -0.58 -3.92 -10.66
C SER A 144 -1.27 -4.28 -11.97
N HIS A 145 -0.88 -3.66 -13.08
CA HIS A 145 -1.41 -3.96 -14.42
C HIS A 145 -0.82 -5.23 -15.06
N SER A 146 0.32 -5.74 -14.60
CA SER A 146 0.80 -7.07 -15.01
C SER A 146 0.04 -8.21 -14.33
N VAL A 147 -0.56 -7.96 -13.16
CA VAL A 147 -1.32 -8.98 -12.41
C VAL A 147 -2.74 -9.17 -12.97
N THR A 148 -3.28 -8.20 -13.74
CA THR A 148 -4.65 -8.30 -14.29
C THR A 148 -4.76 -8.98 -15.66
N LYS A 149 -3.64 -9.39 -16.28
CA LYS A 149 -3.63 -10.11 -17.57
C LYS A 149 -3.11 -11.54 -17.46
N THR A 150 -3.82 -12.38 -16.71
CA THR A 150 -3.90 -13.82 -17.03
C THR A 150 -5.25 -14.36 -16.56
N PRO A 151 -6.07 -14.94 -17.47
CA PRO A 151 -7.21 -15.73 -17.08
C PRO A 151 -6.75 -17.11 -16.57
N ASP A 152 -7.40 -17.58 -15.51
CA ASP A 152 -7.67 -18.98 -15.12
C ASP A 152 -6.60 -20.08 -15.34
N VAL A 153 -6.28 -20.80 -14.27
CA VAL A 153 -6.36 -22.28 -14.14
C VAL A 153 -5.50 -22.71 -12.95
N GLY A 154 -6.15 -23.27 -11.92
CA GLY A 154 -5.47 -23.81 -10.76
C GLY A 154 -4.64 -25.06 -11.04
N LYS A 155 -3.47 -25.19 -10.39
CA LYS A 155 -2.94 -26.45 -9.82
C LYS A 155 -1.59 -26.25 -9.12
N ALA A 156 -1.48 -26.90 -7.96
CA ALA A 156 -0.29 -27.51 -7.36
C ALA A 156 0.87 -26.61 -6.88
N ILE A 157 1.07 -26.67 -5.55
CA ILE A 157 2.33 -26.40 -4.84
C ILE A 157 3.45 -27.27 -5.47
N PRO A 158 4.66 -26.74 -5.77
CA PRO A 158 5.76 -27.55 -6.26
C PRO A 158 6.24 -28.52 -5.16
N GLU A 159 6.29 -29.80 -5.51
CA GLU A 159 6.47 -30.94 -4.59
C GLU A 159 7.95 -31.20 -4.22
N THR A 160 8.89 -30.44 -4.80
CA THR A 160 10.33 -30.62 -4.62
C THR A 160 11.05 -29.28 -4.46
N LEU A 161 11.90 -29.18 -3.43
CA LEU A 161 12.87 -28.10 -3.24
C LEU A 161 14.25 -28.65 -3.59
N THR A 162 14.93 -28.02 -4.54
CA THR A 162 16.29 -28.35 -4.94
C THR A 162 17.29 -27.55 -4.10
N LEU A 163 18.05 -28.23 -3.25
CA LEU A 163 19.14 -27.62 -2.49
C LEU A 163 20.47 -27.87 -3.22
N PRO A 164 21.33 -26.85 -3.37
CA PRO A 164 22.53 -26.88 -4.20
C PRO A 164 23.60 -27.89 -3.75
N PHE A 165 23.45 -28.48 -2.55
CA PHE A 165 24.37 -29.46 -1.99
C PHE A 165 23.72 -30.81 -1.64
N LEU A 166 22.39 -30.85 -1.47
CA LEU A 166 21.65 -32.03 -0.98
C LEU A 166 20.73 -32.68 -2.04
N GLY A 167 20.60 -32.08 -3.22
CA GLY A 167 19.70 -32.59 -4.27
C GLY A 167 18.21 -32.37 -3.94
N GLU A 168 17.33 -33.11 -4.62
CA GLU A 168 15.87 -32.99 -4.46
C GLU A 168 15.39 -33.55 -3.11
N VAL A 169 14.93 -32.69 -2.21
CA VAL A 169 14.36 -33.10 -0.92
C VAL A 169 12.84 -32.95 -0.96
N ARG A 170 12.12 -34.09 -0.88
CA ARG A 170 10.66 -34.12 -0.73
C ARG A 170 10.28 -33.83 0.72
N THR A 171 9.71 -32.66 0.96
CA THR A 171 9.26 -32.19 2.28
C THR A 171 8.17 -33.06 2.93
N LYS A 172 7.49 -33.94 2.16
CA LYS A 172 6.41 -34.82 2.66
C LYS A 172 6.87 -36.10 3.36
N ASN A 173 8.15 -36.51 3.22
CA ASN A 173 8.63 -37.80 3.75
C ASN A 173 9.66 -37.66 4.90
N LEU A 174 9.96 -36.45 5.37
CA LEU A 174 10.76 -36.29 6.57
C LEU A 174 9.87 -36.45 7.81
N SER A 175 10.17 -37.45 8.63
CA SER A 175 9.56 -37.55 9.95
C SER A 175 10.09 -36.39 10.81
N LEU A 176 9.18 -35.66 11.45
CA LEU A 176 9.48 -34.57 12.37
C LEU A 176 10.61 -34.88 13.38
N PRO A 177 10.69 -36.08 13.99
CA PRO A 177 11.81 -36.38 14.90
C PRO A 177 13.18 -36.45 14.23
N VAL A 178 13.28 -36.94 12.98
CA VAL A 178 14.55 -37.02 12.26
C VAL A 178 15.03 -35.62 11.85
N PHE A 179 14.10 -34.77 11.41
CA PHE A 179 14.42 -33.37 11.11
C PHE A 179 14.91 -32.63 12.36
N THR A 180 14.20 -32.79 13.50
CA THR A 180 14.62 -32.20 14.78
C THR A 180 16.00 -32.69 15.21
N LEU A 181 16.32 -33.97 15.03
CA LEU A 181 17.62 -34.53 15.38
C LEU A 181 18.76 -33.95 14.51
N ILE A 182 18.51 -33.74 13.22
CA ILE A 182 19.48 -33.13 12.31
C ILE A 182 19.73 -31.66 12.68
N VAL A 183 18.67 -30.89 12.94
CA VAL A 183 18.80 -29.48 13.33
C VAL A 183 19.51 -29.34 14.69
N ALA A 184 19.17 -30.19 15.67
CA ALA A 184 19.82 -30.20 16.97
C ALA A 184 21.32 -30.57 16.87
N ALA A 185 21.68 -31.51 15.99
CA ALA A 185 23.09 -31.83 15.74
C ALA A 185 23.83 -30.66 15.10
N LEU A 186 23.23 -29.99 14.11
CA LEU A 186 23.83 -28.82 13.46
C LEU A 186 24.03 -27.64 14.43
N ASP A 187 23.09 -27.41 15.34
CA ASP A 187 23.20 -26.37 16.36
C ASP A 187 24.19 -26.75 17.50
N GLY A 188 24.29 -28.04 17.82
CA GLY A 188 25.29 -28.55 18.78
C GLY A 188 26.74 -28.40 18.33
N PHE A 189 27.01 -28.41 17.01
CA PHE A 189 28.33 -28.14 16.44
C PHE A 189 28.53 -26.67 16.01
N ASN A 190 27.62 -25.76 16.41
CA ASN A 190 27.76 -24.33 16.15
C ASN A 190 28.87 -23.75 17.05
N PRO A 191 29.98 -23.23 16.48
CA PRO A 191 31.08 -22.69 17.29
C PRO A 191 30.59 -21.60 18.24
N CYS A 192 29.64 -20.76 17.83
CA CYS A 192 29.07 -19.72 18.69
C CYS A 192 28.36 -20.30 19.93
N ALA A 193 27.58 -21.37 19.78
CA ALA A 193 26.88 -22.02 20.88
C ALA A 193 27.85 -22.74 21.84
N MET A 194 28.97 -23.25 21.32
CA MET A 194 30.00 -23.90 22.12
C MET A 194 30.74 -22.90 23.03
N TRP A 195 31.08 -21.71 22.51
CA TRP A 195 31.72 -20.65 23.29
C TRP A 195 30.82 -20.09 24.39
N THR A 196 29.52 -19.92 24.13
CA THR A 196 28.57 -19.49 25.16
C THR A 196 28.39 -20.54 26.25
N LEU A 197 28.35 -21.82 25.89
CA LEU A 197 28.27 -22.92 26.87
C LEU A 197 29.49 -22.92 27.80
N ILE A 198 30.71 -22.81 27.25
CA ILE A 198 31.95 -22.74 28.06
C ILE A 198 31.91 -21.54 29.00
N PHE A 199 31.51 -20.36 28.50
CA PHE A 199 31.39 -19.15 29.31
C PHE A 199 30.42 -19.34 30.49
N LEU A 200 29.25 -19.93 30.24
CA LEU A 200 28.25 -20.18 31.27
C LEU A 200 28.72 -21.20 32.31
N ILE A 201 29.44 -22.24 31.89
CA ILE A 201 30.02 -23.23 32.81
C ILE A 201 31.11 -22.60 33.67
N SER A 202 31.97 -21.74 33.11
CA SER A 202 33.00 -21.02 33.88
C SER A 202 32.40 -20.12 34.96
N LEU A 203 31.32 -19.38 34.62
CA LEU A 203 30.58 -18.57 35.60
C LEU A 203 30.00 -19.40 36.74
N LEU A 204 29.49 -20.61 36.44
CA LEU A 204 28.93 -21.52 37.43
C LEU A 204 30.00 -22.19 38.30
N LEU A 205 31.18 -22.47 37.74
CA LEU A 205 32.32 -23.04 38.45
C LEU A 205 33.09 -22.00 39.29
N GLY A 206 32.70 -20.72 39.22
CA GLY A 206 33.23 -19.66 40.07
C GLY A 206 34.70 -19.33 39.80
N MET A 207 35.17 -19.56 38.56
CA MET A 207 36.46 -19.11 38.07
C MET A 207 36.38 -17.70 37.47
#